data_AF-A0AAN8FYI9-F1
#
_entry.id   AF-A0AAN8FYI9-F1
#
_cell.length_a   1.000
_cell.length_b   1.000
_cell.length_c   1.000
_cell.angle_alpha   90.00
_cell.angle_beta   90.00
_cell.angle_gamma   90.00
#
_symmetry.space_group_name_H-M   'P 1'
#
loop_
_entity.id
_entity.type
_entity.pdbx_description
1 polymer ?
#
loop_
_entity_poly.entity_id
_entity_poly.type
_entity_poly.pdbx_seq_one_letter_code
_entity_poly.pdbx_strand_id
1 'polypeptide(L)'
;MAKRTALEFYRKRQTVESLATERPQSLKSVYDIINSSIAGLEERLDMLMTSYYGADETLDNQLKRWLPLVSTVLRQGKTMELVCKDQIEEFYIKHDNLLERSPFCQDNLDEFYDVINHITDSVNDGFSPIASSVEELVGFMAKYLRSFSTADGDRYLETCTNYEKQKTDLERAILLNIKNIFLMLQKFEEECLTINHFDYISKELAERHGCIHTPILIVFPTACENIRNAFTGIRKWLTADASYVEYLEHDYIDLEQKRELQLREFKELQLKVSSFEYKFKALQKEINQISSELNRLKPKEQAIDKNEKQLSTVHKSVSVDLEIKLFRLTEMKQTTPRDRNRQFKEQLERLNTEINLLKDQRPKLDRSITDIQSKKSWIAERKMDKVEKERLLEEVKVERRKVKKLTRKCEVEIQRINECLQRLKVVKAKKTSEEILRKIFHNLPTVSRNIQCNRGKIDKIDRAFNIVARYIDSDWTKLYWQLPFYPARGEETKRQDIEDIIQNCVRHTAEDEAKLGLAKWRRLHTRVTMATLTDALTAIKRKDIVDQIKKELKPSPKRLVNPKLYRTVHFPDIPVFDCRVF
;
A
#
# COMPACT_ATOMS: atom_id res chain seq x y z
N MET A 1 10.59 -22.71 -40.07
CA MET A 1 12.01 -22.31 -40.20
C MET A 1 12.08 -20.84 -40.57
N ALA A 2 12.26 -19.96 -39.58
CA ALA A 2 12.47 -18.53 -39.82
C ALA A 2 13.98 -18.26 -39.97
N LYS A 3 14.35 -17.53 -41.02
CA LYS A 3 15.74 -17.19 -41.35
C LYS A 3 16.37 -16.38 -40.21
N ARG A 4 17.34 -16.99 -39.53
CA ARG A 4 18.27 -16.31 -38.61
C ARG A 4 19.07 -15.29 -39.43
N THR A 5 18.78 -14.00 -39.23
CA THR A 5 19.62 -12.92 -39.75
C THR A 5 20.97 -12.93 -39.03
N ALA A 6 22.03 -13.14 -39.79
CA ALA A 6 23.42 -13.28 -39.38
C ALA A 6 24.07 -11.95 -38.93
N LEU A 7 23.49 -11.31 -37.91
CA LEU A 7 24.08 -10.16 -37.20
C LEU A 7 23.85 -10.28 -35.68
N GLU A 8 23.97 -11.49 -35.14
CA GLU A 8 24.35 -11.67 -33.74
C GLU A 8 25.84 -11.30 -33.62
N PHE A 9 26.13 -9.99 -33.57
CA PHE A 9 27.40 -9.54 -33.02
C PHE A 9 27.56 -10.25 -31.67
N TYR A 10 28.64 -11.02 -31.51
CA TYR A 10 29.12 -11.53 -30.23
C TYR A 10 29.36 -10.32 -29.31
N ARG A 11 28.30 -9.81 -28.69
CA ARG A 11 28.38 -8.78 -27.66
C ARG A 11 28.97 -9.48 -26.44
N LYS A 12 30.14 -9.00 -26.03
CA LYS A 12 30.90 -9.46 -24.85
C LYS A 12 29.92 -9.66 -23.68
N ARG A 13 29.97 -10.82 -23.01
CA ARG A 13 29.18 -11.03 -21.77
C ARG A 13 29.55 -9.91 -20.80
N GLN A 14 28.55 -9.12 -20.41
CA GLN A 14 28.74 -8.04 -19.46
C GLN A 14 29.11 -8.65 -18.09
N THR A 15 30.08 -8.08 -17.40
CA THR A 15 30.54 -8.46 -16.05
C THR A 15 30.00 -7.49 -14.99
N VAL A 16 30.28 -7.70 -13.70
CA VAL A 16 29.93 -6.72 -12.64
C VAL A 16 30.54 -5.35 -12.91
N GLU A 17 31.80 -5.32 -13.35
CA GLU A 17 32.51 -4.11 -13.76
C GLU A 17 31.81 -3.42 -14.95
N SER A 18 31.17 -4.22 -15.82
CA SER A 18 30.33 -3.71 -16.91
C SER A 18 29.03 -3.08 -16.42
N LEU A 19 28.46 -3.47 -15.27
CA LEU A 19 27.25 -2.83 -14.71
C LEU A 19 27.52 -1.41 -14.17
N ALA A 20 28.77 -1.12 -13.81
CA ALA A 20 29.23 0.21 -13.42
C ALA A 20 29.48 1.14 -14.63
N THR A 21 29.96 0.57 -15.73
CA THR A 21 30.52 1.31 -16.87
C THR A 21 29.62 1.35 -18.11
N GLU A 22 28.87 0.27 -18.33
CA GLU A 22 28.00 0.07 -19.49
C GLU A 22 26.54 -0.15 -19.07
N ARG A 23 25.63 0.19 -19.99
CA ARG A 23 24.20 0.01 -19.78
C ARG A 23 23.86 -1.49 -19.77
N PRO A 24 23.08 -1.98 -18.78
CA PRO A 24 22.52 -3.32 -18.83
C PRO A 24 21.52 -3.46 -19.98
N GLN A 25 21.63 -4.56 -20.73
CA GLN A 25 20.79 -4.81 -21.91
C GLN A 25 19.33 -5.09 -21.53
N SER A 26 19.12 -5.88 -20.47
CA SER A 26 17.80 -6.23 -19.94
C SER A 26 17.87 -6.51 -18.43
N LEU A 27 16.71 -6.62 -17.75
CA LEU A 27 16.69 -7.11 -16.36
C LEU A 27 17.20 -8.55 -16.27
N LYS A 28 16.91 -9.38 -17.27
CA LYS A 28 17.42 -10.76 -17.33
C LYS A 28 18.94 -10.80 -17.38
N SER A 29 19.58 -9.91 -18.16
CA SER A 29 21.04 -9.80 -18.12
C SER A 29 21.56 -9.38 -16.74
N VAL A 30 20.83 -8.54 -16.00
CA VAL A 30 21.21 -8.18 -14.63
C VAL A 30 21.15 -9.41 -13.71
N TYR A 31 20.11 -10.24 -13.82
CA TYR A 31 20.00 -11.49 -13.06
C TYR A 31 21.14 -12.45 -13.38
N ASP A 32 21.46 -12.64 -14.67
CA ASP A 32 22.52 -13.54 -15.12
C ASP A 32 23.89 -13.08 -14.65
N ILE A 33 24.16 -11.77 -14.70
CA ILE A 33 25.42 -11.18 -14.20
C ILE A 33 25.55 -11.40 -12.70
N ILE A 34 24.51 -11.11 -11.92
CA ILE A 34 24.55 -11.28 -10.46
C ILE A 34 24.74 -12.77 -10.12
N ASN A 35 24.01 -13.69 -10.75
CA ASN A 35 24.17 -15.12 -10.52
C ASN A 35 25.58 -15.62 -10.88
N SER A 36 26.14 -15.17 -12.01
CA SER A 36 27.52 -15.51 -12.39
C SER A 36 28.54 -14.96 -11.40
N SER A 37 28.25 -13.81 -10.79
CA SER A 37 29.13 -13.19 -9.80
C SER A 37 29.08 -13.92 -8.47
N ILE A 38 27.90 -14.38 -8.05
CA ILE A 38 27.75 -15.24 -6.87
C ILE A 38 28.52 -16.53 -7.08
N ALA A 39 28.41 -17.18 -8.24
CA ALA A 39 29.17 -18.41 -8.51
C ALA A 39 30.69 -18.19 -8.39
N GLY A 40 31.21 -17.08 -8.92
CA GLY A 40 32.62 -16.71 -8.74
C GLY A 40 33.01 -16.37 -7.30
N LEU A 41 32.08 -15.84 -6.50
CA LEU A 41 32.30 -15.59 -5.06
C LEU A 41 32.22 -16.88 -4.23
N GLU A 42 31.39 -17.85 -4.64
CA GLU A 42 31.34 -19.19 -4.05
C GLU A 42 32.67 -19.93 -4.29
N GLU A 43 33.20 -19.89 -5.52
CA GLU A 43 34.54 -20.44 -5.82
C GLU A 43 35.64 -19.77 -4.98
N ARG A 44 35.56 -18.44 -4.77
CA ARG A 44 36.50 -17.72 -3.89
C ARG A 44 36.36 -18.11 -2.42
N LEU A 45 35.14 -18.34 -1.95
CA LEU A 45 34.90 -18.82 -0.59
C LEU A 45 35.46 -20.23 -0.42
N ASP A 46 35.26 -21.11 -1.40
CA ASP A 46 35.82 -22.46 -1.38
C ASP A 46 37.35 -22.44 -1.40
N MET A 47 37.98 -21.58 -2.22
CA MET A 47 39.44 -21.38 -2.19
C MET A 47 39.93 -20.85 -0.84
N LEU A 48 39.19 -19.92 -0.20
CA LEU A 48 39.53 -19.42 1.13
C LEU A 48 39.42 -20.54 2.19
N MET A 49 38.38 -21.36 2.11
CA MET A 49 38.23 -22.53 2.98
C MET A 49 39.36 -23.54 2.75
N THR A 50 39.74 -23.83 1.51
CA THR A 50 40.88 -24.71 1.21
C THR A 50 42.21 -24.13 1.69
N SER A 51 42.40 -22.81 1.60
CA SER A 51 43.59 -22.14 2.13
C SER A 51 43.64 -22.16 3.66
N TYR A 52 42.49 -22.12 4.32
CA TYR A 52 42.39 -22.12 5.77
C TYR A 52 42.54 -23.53 6.33
N TYR A 53 41.73 -24.49 5.86
CA TYR A 53 41.76 -25.86 6.35
C TYR A 53 42.95 -26.65 5.80
N GLY A 54 43.29 -26.49 4.52
CA GLY A 54 44.18 -27.38 3.77
C GLY A 54 43.40 -28.18 2.71
N ALA A 55 44.09 -28.73 1.72
CA ALA A 55 43.47 -29.38 0.55
C ALA A 55 42.51 -30.55 0.89
N ASP A 56 42.81 -31.31 1.95
CA ASP A 56 42.07 -32.51 2.37
C ASP A 56 41.64 -32.45 3.85
N GLU A 57 41.78 -31.30 4.49
CA GLU A 57 41.49 -31.14 5.91
C GLU A 57 40.08 -30.58 6.13
N THR A 58 39.38 -31.14 7.12
CA THR A 58 38.06 -30.67 7.54
C THR A 58 38.16 -29.87 8.83
N LEU A 59 37.08 -29.16 9.17
CA LEU A 59 36.93 -28.51 10.47
C LEU A 59 37.26 -29.45 11.64
N ASP A 60 36.82 -30.70 11.57
CA ASP A 60 37.10 -31.71 12.59
C ASP A 60 38.59 -32.00 12.75
N ASN A 61 39.35 -32.01 11.64
CA ASN A 61 40.80 -32.25 11.67
C ASN A 61 41.54 -31.09 12.30
N GLN A 62 41.17 -29.85 11.96
CA GLN A 62 41.74 -28.66 12.58
C GLN A 62 41.41 -28.56 14.07
N LEU A 63 40.15 -28.77 14.46
CA LEU A 63 39.75 -28.71 15.86
C LEU A 63 40.46 -29.79 16.69
N LYS A 64 40.64 -31.01 16.15
CA LYS A 64 41.45 -32.06 16.80
C LYS A 64 42.91 -31.67 16.99
N ARG A 65 43.47 -30.85 16.11
CA ARG A 65 44.85 -30.34 16.20
C ARG A 65 44.97 -29.22 17.22
N TRP A 66 44.11 -28.21 17.14
CA TRP A 66 44.25 -26.98 17.92
C TRP A 66 43.66 -27.07 19.34
N LEU A 67 42.56 -27.80 19.54
CA LEU A 67 41.88 -27.86 20.84
C LEU A 67 42.76 -28.41 21.98
N PRO A 68 43.59 -29.47 21.79
CA PRO A 68 44.49 -29.95 22.84
C PRO A 68 45.57 -28.93 23.22
N LEU A 69 46.13 -28.23 22.22
CA LEU A 69 47.12 -27.17 22.43
C LEU A 69 46.51 -26.03 23.27
N VAL A 70 45.38 -25.49 22.81
CA VAL A 70 44.67 -24.39 23.48
C VAL A 70 44.26 -24.79 24.91
N SER A 71 43.75 -26.01 25.10
CA SER A 71 43.36 -26.51 26.42
C SER A 71 44.55 -26.63 27.38
N THR A 72 45.74 -26.96 26.87
CA THR A 72 46.96 -27.07 27.66
C THR A 72 47.43 -25.69 28.14
N VAL A 73 47.45 -24.72 27.23
CA VAL A 73 47.82 -23.33 27.55
C VAL A 73 46.84 -22.70 28.54
N LEU A 74 45.53 -22.89 28.34
CA LEU A 74 44.50 -22.42 29.27
C LEU A 74 44.65 -23.02 30.67
N ARG A 75 44.96 -24.33 30.76
CA ARG A 75 45.21 -25.00 32.04
C ARG A 75 46.46 -24.46 32.74
N GLN A 76 47.53 -24.20 31.99
CA GLN A 76 48.76 -23.59 32.53
C GLN A 76 48.51 -22.17 33.05
N GLY A 77 47.68 -21.40 32.35
CA GLY A 77 47.25 -20.05 32.75
C GLY A 77 46.19 -20.01 33.86
N LYS A 78 45.67 -21.16 34.31
CA LYS A 78 44.53 -21.28 35.24
C LYS A 78 43.27 -20.53 34.77
N THR A 79 43.08 -20.45 33.46
CA THR A 79 41.94 -19.77 32.84
C THR A 79 40.97 -20.82 32.31
N MET A 80 39.67 -20.66 32.60
CA MET A 80 38.65 -21.63 32.18
C MET A 80 38.21 -21.42 30.73
N GLU A 81 38.21 -20.18 30.24
CA GLU A 81 37.71 -19.84 28.91
C GLU A 81 38.59 -18.77 28.23
N LEU A 82 38.78 -18.92 26.92
CA LEU A 82 39.44 -17.93 26.07
C LEU A 82 38.38 -17.03 25.43
N VAL A 83 38.24 -15.82 25.95
CA VAL A 83 37.14 -14.89 25.67
C VAL A 83 37.64 -13.61 25.01
N CYS A 84 38.87 -13.19 25.25
CA CYS A 84 39.45 -12.00 24.63
C CYS A 84 40.94 -12.14 24.30
N LYS A 85 41.42 -11.26 23.40
CA LYS A 85 42.82 -11.20 22.98
C LYS A 85 43.77 -10.81 24.12
N ASP A 86 43.34 -9.92 25.02
CA ASP A 86 44.12 -9.47 26.18
C ASP A 86 44.58 -10.65 27.07
N GLN A 87 43.78 -11.71 27.18
CA GLN A 87 44.17 -12.91 27.94
C GLN A 87 45.42 -13.59 27.37
N ILE A 88 45.63 -13.49 26.06
CA ILE A 88 46.80 -14.04 25.38
C ILE A 88 48.03 -13.20 25.74
N GLU A 89 47.90 -11.87 25.69
CA GLU A 89 48.97 -10.95 26.09
C GLU A 89 49.35 -11.13 27.57
N GLU A 90 48.37 -11.37 28.44
CA GLU A 90 48.62 -11.71 29.85
C GLU A 90 49.42 -13.01 30.02
N PHE A 91 49.24 -14.01 29.16
CA PHE A 91 50.01 -15.25 29.22
C PHE A 91 51.47 -15.03 28.86
N TYR A 92 51.76 -14.19 27.86
CA TYR A 92 53.13 -13.77 27.53
C TYR A 92 53.77 -12.96 28.66
N ILE A 93 53.05 -12.01 29.25
CA ILE A 93 53.56 -11.23 30.40
C ILE A 93 53.88 -12.13 31.60
N LYS A 94 53.07 -13.16 31.86
CA LYS A 94 53.30 -14.13 32.94
C LYS A 94 54.47 -15.08 32.63
N HIS A 95 54.70 -15.42 31.38
CA HIS A 95 55.87 -16.20 30.95
C HIS A 95 57.17 -15.40 31.11
N ASP A 96 57.16 -14.11 30.74
CA ASP A 96 58.34 -13.24 30.76
C ASP A 96 58.68 -12.69 32.17
N ASN A 97 57.81 -12.94 33.15
CA ASN A 97 58.03 -12.52 34.52
C ASN A 97 59.11 -13.36 35.20
N LEU A 98 60.34 -12.84 35.22
CA LEU A 98 61.55 -13.46 35.77
C LEU A 98 61.47 -13.82 37.28
N LEU A 99 60.44 -13.34 38.00
CA LEU A 99 60.26 -13.56 39.43
C LEU A 99 59.49 -14.87 39.76
N GLU A 100 58.78 -15.45 38.79
CA GLU A 100 58.01 -16.68 38.97
C GLU A 100 58.53 -17.79 38.03
N ARG A 101 58.49 -19.07 38.45
CA ARG A 101 58.75 -20.18 37.51
C ARG A 101 57.60 -20.22 36.51
N SER A 102 57.87 -19.85 35.26
CA SER A 102 56.88 -19.87 34.19
C SER A 102 56.21 -21.25 34.08
N PRO A 103 54.87 -21.32 34.14
CA PRO A 103 54.14 -22.56 33.93
C PRO A 103 53.96 -22.90 32.45
N PHE A 104 54.39 -22.01 31.54
CA PHE A 104 54.19 -22.12 30.10
C PHE A 104 55.43 -22.62 29.38
N CYS A 105 55.22 -23.38 28.30
CA CYS A 105 56.27 -23.70 27.34
C CYS A 105 56.24 -22.66 26.23
N GLN A 106 57.39 -22.03 25.92
CA GLN A 106 57.51 -21.02 24.86
C GLN A 106 56.94 -21.53 23.52
N ASP A 107 57.33 -22.74 23.11
CA ASP A 107 56.87 -23.37 21.86
C ASP A 107 55.33 -23.49 21.81
N ASN A 108 54.67 -23.76 22.94
CA ASN A 108 53.21 -23.89 22.98
C ASN A 108 52.51 -22.52 22.98
N LEU A 109 53.15 -21.47 23.52
CA LEU A 109 52.62 -20.10 23.49
C LEU A 109 52.74 -19.51 22.09
N ASP A 110 53.86 -19.75 21.43
CA ASP A 110 54.10 -19.32 20.05
C ASP A 110 53.11 -20.02 19.10
N GLU A 111 52.96 -21.35 19.19
CA GLU A 111 51.99 -22.09 18.36
C GLU A 111 50.54 -21.68 18.66
N PHE A 112 50.21 -21.37 19.92
CA PHE A 112 48.87 -20.88 20.30
C PHE A 112 48.59 -19.48 19.73
N TYR A 113 49.59 -18.59 19.73
CA TYR A 113 49.48 -17.26 19.12
C TYR A 113 49.33 -17.35 17.60
N ASP A 114 50.08 -18.25 16.96
CA ASP A 114 49.98 -18.52 15.53
C ASP A 114 48.59 -19.01 15.12
N VAL A 115 47.94 -19.87 15.92
CA VAL A 115 46.55 -20.30 15.68
C VAL A 115 45.58 -19.13 15.71
N ILE A 116 45.72 -18.23 16.69
CA ILE A 116 44.83 -17.08 16.84
C ILE A 116 45.04 -16.05 15.73
N ASN A 117 46.29 -15.77 15.36
CA ASN A 117 46.59 -14.91 14.21
C ASN A 117 46.10 -15.52 12.91
N HIS A 118 46.28 -16.83 12.72
CA HIS A 118 45.78 -17.52 11.53
C HIS A 118 44.25 -17.37 11.38
N ILE A 119 43.48 -17.46 12.47
CA ILE A 119 42.03 -17.20 12.47
C ILE A 119 41.74 -15.73 12.17
N THR A 120 42.43 -14.81 12.84
CA THR A 120 42.20 -13.37 12.74
C THR A 120 42.50 -12.84 11.33
N ASP A 121 43.66 -13.21 10.78
CA ASP A 121 44.11 -12.82 9.45
C ASP A 121 43.23 -13.44 8.37
N SER A 122 42.87 -14.71 8.50
CA SER A 122 41.97 -15.39 7.55
C SER A 122 40.57 -14.77 7.52
N VAL A 123 40.08 -14.25 8.66
CA VAL A 123 38.79 -13.56 8.73
C VAL A 123 38.90 -12.12 8.20
N ASN A 124 39.87 -11.33 8.66
CA ASN A 124 40.03 -9.93 8.25
C ASN A 124 40.43 -9.80 6.78
N ASP A 125 41.50 -10.45 6.35
CA ASP A 125 42.05 -10.30 5.01
C ASP A 125 41.32 -11.17 4.00
N GLY A 126 40.91 -12.38 4.40
CA GLY A 126 40.22 -13.33 3.53
C GLY A 126 38.79 -12.91 3.18
N PHE A 127 38.00 -12.44 4.17
CA PHE A 127 36.60 -12.09 3.95
C PHE A 127 36.39 -10.65 3.48
N SER A 128 37.31 -9.71 3.75
CA SER A 128 37.21 -8.31 3.30
C SER A 128 36.93 -8.14 1.79
N PRO A 129 37.64 -8.82 0.85
CA PRO A 129 37.35 -8.70 -0.57
C PRO A 129 36.01 -9.32 -0.97
N ILE A 130 35.61 -10.43 -0.32
CA ILE A 130 34.32 -11.09 -0.59
C ILE A 130 33.19 -10.20 -0.09
N ALA A 131 33.27 -9.70 1.15
CA ALA A 131 32.30 -8.80 1.76
C ALA A 131 32.10 -7.53 0.93
N SER A 132 33.18 -6.89 0.50
CA SER A 132 33.13 -5.69 -0.35
C SER A 132 32.42 -5.97 -1.69
N SER A 133 32.69 -7.13 -2.29
CA SER A 133 32.04 -7.54 -3.55
C SER A 133 30.54 -7.78 -3.34
N VAL A 134 30.14 -8.39 -2.22
CA VAL A 134 28.73 -8.61 -1.89
C VAL A 134 28.00 -7.29 -1.62
N GLU A 135 28.62 -6.36 -0.90
CA GLU A 135 28.06 -5.01 -0.69
C GLU A 135 27.86 -4.26 -2.01
N GLU A 136 28.81 -4.37 -2.94
CA GLU A 136 28.70 -3.79 -4.28
C GLU A 136 27.52 -4.40 -5.06
N LEU A 137 27.38 -5.73 -5.04
CA LEU A 137 26.27 -6.45 -5.66
C LEU A 137 24.92 -6.01 -5.08
N VAL A 138 24.81 -5.90 -3.75
CA VAL A 138 23.61 -5.39 -3.08
C VAL A 138 23.30 -3.96 -3.52
N GLY A 139 24.32 -3.11 -3.69
CA GLY A 139 24.18 -1.76 -4.23
C GLY A 139 23.59 -1.75 -5.65
N PHE A 140 24.07 -2.63 -6.54
CA PHE A 140 23.52 -2.79 -7.88
C PHE A 140 22.08 -3.33 -7.86
N MET A 141 21.79 -4.30 -7.00
CA MET A 141 20.44 -4.83 -6.83
C MET A 141 19.48 -3.75 -6.34
N ALA A 142 19.87 -2.97 -5.33
CA ALA A 142 19.06 -1.86 -4.84
C ALA A 142 18.78 -0.81 -5.95
N LYS A 143 19.77 -0.57 -6.82
CA LYS A 143 19.68 0.36 -7.96
C LYS A 143 18.69 -0.11 -9.03
N TYR A 144 18.83 -1.35 -9.51
CA TYR A 144 18.09 -1.88 -10.67
C TYR A 144 16.80 -2.63 -10.30
N LEU A 145 16.77 -3.35 -9.18
CA LEU A 145 15.62 -4.13 -8.73
C LEU A 145 14.68 -3.26 -7.89
N ARG A 146 14.03 -2.28 -8.54
CA ARG A 146 13.06 -1.37 -7.89
C ARG A 146 11.64 -1.94 -8.00
N SER A 147 10.82 -1.70 -6.96
CA SER A 147 9.38 -1.99 -6.96
C SER A 147 8.57 -1.00 -7.81
N PHE A 148 9.09 0.23 -7.97
CA PHE A 148 8.42 1.39 -8.59
C PHE A 148 7.09 1.81 -7.96
N SER A 149 6.77 1.29 -6.76
CA SER A 149 5.59 1.64 -5.98
C SER A 149 5.90 2.68 -4.91
N THR A 150 4.89 3.45 -4.51
CA THR A 150 4.94 4.27 -3.29
C THR A 150 4.72 3.40 -2.05
N ALA A 151 5.27 3.82 -0.91
CA ALA A 151 5.11 3.10 0.37
C ALA A 151 3.67 3.16 0.92
N ASP A 152 2.85 4.11 0.44
CA ASP A 152 1.43 4.20 0.76
C ASP A 152 0.66 3.17 -0.08
N GLY A 153 0.27 2.07 0.57
CA GLY A 153 -0.45 0.96 -0.04
C GLY A 153 -1.96 1.17 -0.01
N ASP A 154 -2.58 1.13 -1.19
CA ASP A 154 -4.00 0.79 -1.29
C ASP A 154 -4.14 -0.73 -1.11
N ARG A 155 -5.29 -1.21 -0.61
CA ARG A 155 -5.62 -2.64 -0.44
C ARG A 155 -5.50 -3.42 -1.76
N TYR A 156 -5.67 -2.75 -2.90
CA TYR A 156 -5.53 -3.36 -4.23
C TYR A 156 -4.09 -3.41 -4.76
N LEU A 157 -3.11 -2.88 -4.01
CA LEU A 157 -1.69 -2.84 -4.39
C LEU A 157 -0.82 -3.62 -3.39
N GLU A 158 -1.39 -4.64 -2.75
CA GLU A 158 -0.72 -5.44 -1.72
C GLU A 158 0.59 -6.04 -2.23
N THR A 159 0.61 -6.66 -3.41
CA THR A 159 1.83 -7.23 -4.03
C THR A 159 2.94 -6.19 -4.20
N CYS A 160 2.62 -4.98 -4.65
CA CYS A 160 3.58 -3.88 -4.76
C CYS A 160 4.19 -3.51 -3.40
N THR A 161 3.35 -3.42 -2.36
CA THR A 161 3.81 -3.05 -1.02
C THR A 161 4.56 -4.17 -0.31
N ASN A 162 4.14 -5.43 -0.52
CA ASN A 162 4.75 -6.61 0.05
C ASN A 162 6.13 -6.83 -0.56
N TYR A 163 6.25 -6.66 -1.88
CA TYR A 163 7.54 -6.75 -2.55
C TYR A 163 8.52 -5.67 -2.07
N GLU A 164 8.09 -4.41 -1.89
CA GLU A 164 8.97 -3.35 -1.35
C GLU A 164 9.44 -3.65 0.09
N LYS A 165 8.55 -4.18 0.93
CA LYS A 165 8.91 -4.64 2.28
C LYS A 165 9.89 -5.80 2.23
N GLN A 166 9.58 -6.83 1.45
CA GLN A 166 10.42 -8.01 1.28
C GLN A 166 11.82 -7.63 0.80
N LYS A 167 11.92 -6.79 -0.23
CA LYS A 167 13.19 -6.23 -0.70
C LYS A 167 13.98 -5.56 0.43
N THR A 168 13.33 -4.69 1.20
CA THR A 168 14.00 -3.93 2.27
C THR A 168 14.50 -4.85 3.38
N ASP A 169 13.73 -5.89 3.71
CA ASP A 169 14.11 -6.86 4.73
C ASP A 169 15.21 -7.80 4.25
N LEU A 170 15.17 -8.22 2.98
CA LEU A 170 16.24 -9.00 2.33
C LEU A 170 17.55 -8.20 2.29
N GLU A 171 17.52 -6.95 1.83
CA GLU A 171 18.68 -6.05 1.80
C GLU A 171 19.29 -5.89 3.21
N ARG A 172 18.44 -5.66 4.22
CA ARG A 172 18.90 -5.52 5.61
C ARG A 172 19.53 -6.82 6.14
N ALA A 173 18.93 -7.96 5.86
CA ALA A 173 19.41 -9.26 6.30
C ALA A 173 20.75 -9.63 5.66
N ILE A 174 20.92 -9.41 4.36
CA ILE A 174 22.18 -9.65 3.64
C ILE A 174 23.30 -8.80 4.25
N LEU A 175 23.08 -7.48 4.37
CA LEU A 175 24.07 -6.56 4.95
C LEU A 175 24.36 -6.84 6.42
N LEU A 176 23.41 -7.41 7.17
CA LEU A 176 23.63 -7.80 8.54
C LEU A 176 24.54 -9.03 8.63
N ASN A 177 24.31 -10.05 7.81
CA ASN A 177 25.16 -11.25 7.77
C ASN A 177 26.61 -10.89 7.40
N ILE A 178 26.83 -9.96 6.46
CA ILE A 178 28.18 -9.46 6.13
C ILE A 178 28.82 -8.78 7.33
N LYS A 179 28.08 -7.92 8.04
CA LYS A 179 28.62 -7.22 9.23
C LYS A 179 28.93 -8.18 10.37
N ASN A 180 28.14 -9.23 10.54
CA ASN A 180 28.33 -10.21 11.61
C ASN A 180 29.67 -10.94 11.52
N ILE A 181 30.24 -11.09 10.31
CA ILE A 181 31.56 -11.71 10.08
C ILE A 181 32.64 -10.98 10.89
N PHE A 182 32.72 -9.66 10.73
CA PHE A 182 33.74 -8.84 11.40
C PHE A 182 33.38 -8.52 12.86
N LEU A 183 32.08 -8.45 13.18
CA LEU A 183 31.62 -8.11 14.53
C LEU A 183 32.01 -9.16 15.58
N MET A 184 32.03 -10.45 15.21
CA MET A 184 32.49 -11.52 16.12
C MET A 184 33.97 -11.40 16.44
N LEU A 185 34.79 -11.06 15.44
CA LEU A 185 36.23 -10.90 15.61
C LEU A 185 36.54 -9.62 16.40
N GLN A 186 35.90 -8.51 16.08
CA GLN A 186 36.03 -7.25 16.82
C GLN A 186 35.70 -7.44 18.31
N LYS A 187 34.68 -8.25 18.63
CA LYS A 187 34.35 -8.58 20.03
C LYS A 187 35.42 -9.40 20.75
N PHE A 188 36.15 -10.24 20.04
CA PHE A 188 37.27 -10.98 20.61
C PHE A 188 38.49 -10.07 20.83
N GLU A 189 38.70 -9.09 19.94
CA GLU A 189 39.83 -8.15 20.04
C GLU A 189 39.59 -7.02 21.06
N GLU A 190 38.37 -6.47 21.15
CA GLU A 190 38.07 -5.26 21.94
C GLU A 190 37.22 -5.52 23.20
N GLU A 191 36.49 -6.63 23.26
CA GLU A 191 35.55 -6.94 24.35
C GLU A 191 35.72 -8.41 24.82
N CYS A 192 34.61 -9.11 25.07
CA CYS A 192 34.56 -10.51 25.47
C CYS A 192 33.66 -11.31 24.52
N LEU A 193 34.24 -12.25 23.77
CA LEU A 193 33.53 -13.19 22.91
C LEU A 193 33.11 -14.45 23.67
N THR A 194 31.85 -14.52 24.07
CA THR A 194 31.24 -15.74 24.64
C THR A 194 30.41 -16.51 23.61
N ILE A 195 30.19 -17.81 23.87
CA ILE A 195 29.36 -18.69 23.03
C ILE A 195 27.94 -18.16 22.81
N ASN A 196 27.44 -17.32 23.72
CA ASN A 196 26.11 -16.72 23.64
C ASN A 196 25.91 -15.77 22.45
N HIS A 197 27.01 -15.23 21.90
CA HIS A 197 27.00 -14.35 20.74
C HIS A 197 26.84 -15.09 19.40
N PHE A 198 26.91 -16.42 19.42
CA PHE A 198 26.73 -17.27 18.25
C PHE A 198 25.26 -17.67 18.06
N ASP A 199 24.92 -18.01 16.82
CA ASP A 199 23.62 -18.57 16.48
C ASP A 199 23.47 -20.02 16.98
N TYR A 200 22.26 -20.57 16.88
CA TYR A 200 21.97 -21.92 17.35
C TYR A 200 22.84 -22.98 16.64
N ILE A 201 23.07 -22.81 15.33
CA ILE A 201 23.86 -23.75 14.52
C ILE A 201 25.32 -23.76 14.96
N SER A 202 25.94 -22.58 15.13
CA SER A 202 27.33 -22.49 15.57
C SER A 202 27.51 -22.92 17.02
N LYS A 203 26.49 -22.74 17.88
CA LYS A 203 26.47 -23.29 19.24
C LYS A 203 26.47 -24.82 19.25
N GLU A 204 25.60 -25.44 18.47
CA GLU A 204 25.55 -26.89 18.34
C GLU A 204 26.89 -27.44 17.80
N LEU A 205 27.49 -26.72 16.85
CA LEU A 205 28.81 -27.05 16.32
C LEU A 205 29.89 -26.97 17.40
N ALA A 206 29.86 -25.95 18.27
CA ALA A 206 30.80 -25.82 19.37
C ALA A 206 30.65 -26.91 20.43
N GLU A 207 29.41 -27.26 20.77
CA GLU A 207 29.07 -28.34 21.70
C GLU A 207 29.54 -29.70 21.16
N ARG A 208 29.29 -29.98 19.89
CA ARG A 208 29.68 -31.24 19.23
C ARG A 208 31.19 -31.48 19.25
N HIS A 209 31.98 -30.42 19.13
CA HIS A 209 33.45 -30.49 19.09
C HIS A 209 34.12 -30.18 20.43
N GLY A 210 33.35 -29.89 21.49
CA GLY A 210 33.89 -29.58 22.82
C GLY A 210 34.69 -28.27 22.90
N CYS A 211 34.46 -27.31 22.01
CA CYS A 211 35.16 -26.02 21.97
C CYS A 211 34.35 -24.85 22.55
N ILE A 212 33.40 -25.14 23.44
CA ILE A 212 32.54 -24.13 24.11
C ILE A 212 33.39 -23.08 24.85
N HIS A 213 34.50 -23.52 25.45
CA HIS A 213 35.42 -22.68 26.23
C HIS A 213 36.39 -21.86 25.37
N THR A 214 36.38 -22.05 24.04
CA THR A 214 37.27 -21.39 23.09
C THR A 214 36.49 -20.89 21.86
N PRO A 215 35.57 -19.91 22.03
CA PRO A 215 34.67 -19.49 20.97
C PRO A 215 35.37 -18.87 19.74
N ILE A 216 36.63 -18.45 19.86
CA ILE A 216 37.43 -17.97 18.73
C ILE A 216 37.62 -19.04 17.65
N LEU A 217 37.70 -20.34 18.01
CA LEU A 217 37.93 -21.44 17.06
C LEU A 217 36.77 -21.66 16.08
N ILE A 218 35.57 -21.20 16.43
CA ILE A 218 34.37 -21.33 15.59
C ILE A 218 34.07 -20.06 14.78
N VAL A 219 34.83 -18.98 14.95
CA VAL A 219 34.59 -17.70 14.25
C VAL A 219 34.69 -17.85 12.74
N PHE A 220 35.72 -18.54 12.22
CA PHE A 220 35.89 -18.76 10.79
C PHE A 220 34.77 -19.62 10.17
N PRO A 221 34.40 -20.79 10.74
CA PRO A 221 33.22 -21.55 10.30
C PRO A 221 31.93 -20.71 10.27
N THR A 222 31.67 -19.93 11.33
CA THR A 222 30.48 -19.07 11.39
C THR A 222 30.54 -17.92 10.37
N ALA A 223 31.73 -17.39 10.05
CA ALA A 223 31.92 -16.41 8.99
C ALA A 223 31.59 -16.99 7.60
N CYS A 224 32.02 -18.23 7.33
CA CYS A 224 31.66 -18.95 6.10
C CYS A 224 30.14 -19.10 5.96
N GLU A 225 29.47 -19.49 7.05
CA GLU A 225 28.02 -19.67 7.08
C GLU A 225 27.27 -18.35 6.89
N ASN A 226 27.74 -17.26 7.49
CA ASN A 226 27.17 -15.92 7.28
C ASN A 226 27.26 -15.47 5.81
N ILE A 227 28.37 -15.74 5.12
CA ILE A 227 28.50 -15.45 3.68
C ILE A 227 27.56 -16.33 2.85
N ARG A 228 27.49 -17.64 3.11
CA ARG A 228 26.56 -18.54 2.40
C ARG A 228 25.11 -18.11 2.57
N ASN A 229 24.74 -17.66 3.77
CA ASN A 229 23.44 -17.07 4.03
C ASN A 229 23.24 -15.77 3.23
N ALA A 230 24.25 -14.90 3.13
CA ALA A 230 24.18 -13.71 2.26
C ALA A 230 23.96 -14.07 0.78
N PHE A 231 24.67 -15.07 0.23
CA PHE A 231 24.45 -15.56 -1.13
C PHE A 231 23.03 -16.11 -1.34
N THR A 232 22.53 -16.87 -0.36
CA THR A 232 21.16 -17.38 -0.36
C THR A 232 20.14 -16.24 -0.34
N GLY A 233 20.37 -15.20 0.46
CA GLY A 233 19.55 -13.99 0.51
C GLY A 233 19.50 -13.27 -0.84
N ILE A 234 20.65 -13.14 -1.52
CA ILE A 234 20.73 -12.54 -2.86
C ILE A 234 19.91 -13.36 -3.86
N ARG A 235 20.08 -14.68 -3.90
CA ARG A 235 19.29 -15.57 -4.79
C ARG A 235 17.80 -15.45 -4.52
N LYS A 236 17.40 -15.44 -3.25
CA LYS A 236 16.00 -15.24 -2.83
C LYS A 236 15.44 -13.90 -3.31
N TRP A 237 16.22 -12.82 -3.24
CA TRP A 237 15.81 -11.52 -3.78
C TRP A 237 15.67 -11.54 -5.31
N LEU A 238 16.61 -12.17 -6.03
CA LEU A 238 16.49 -12.32 -7.49
C LEU A 238 15.22 -13.09 -7.89
N THR A 239 14.93 -14.20 -7.22
CA THR A 239 13.72 -15.00 -7.47
C THR A 239 12.47 -14.18 -7.19
N ALA A 240 12.42 -13.45 -6.08
CA ALA A 240 11.28 -12.59 -5.75
C ALA A 240 11.07 -11.47 -6.78
N ASP A 241 12.15 -10.88 -7.32
CA ASP A 241 12.03 -9.84 -8.35
C ASP A 241 11.63 -10.41 -9.71
N ALA A 242 12.05 -11.63 -10.04
CA ALA A 242 11.65 -12.32 -11.25
C ALA A 242 10.15 -12.65 -11.25
N SER A 243 9.62 -13.18 -10.13
CA SER A 243 8.20 -13.51 -9.97
C SER A 243 7.30 -12.28 -9.76
N TYR A 244 7.86 -11.15 -9.33
CA TYR A 244 7.10 -9.91 -9.11
C TYR A 244 6.29 -9.48 -10.34
N VAL A 245 6.85 -9.60 -11.55
CA VAL A 245 6.14 -9.20 -12.79
C VAL A 245 4.93 -10.11 -13.05
N GLU A 246 5.06 -11.41 -12.78
CA GLU A 246 3.98 -12.39 -12.94
C GLU A 246 2.88 -12.13 -11.91
N TYR A 247 3.22 -11.87 -10.65
CA TYR A 247 2.23 -11.51 -9.63
C TYR A 247 1.48 -10.21 -9.97
N LEU A 248 2.16 -9.21 -10.56
CA LEU A 248 1.49 -8.00 -11.05
C LEU A 248 0.53 -8.27 -12.22
N GLU A 249 0.82 -9.28 -13.06
CA GLU A 249 -0.07 -9.72 -14.14
C GLU A 249 -1.34 -10.36 -13.55
N HIS A 250 -1.19 -11.26 -12.59
CA HIS A 250 -2.31 -11.90 -11.89
C HIS A 250 -3.18 -10.86 -11.16
N ASP A 251 -2.57 -9.96 -10.39
CA ASP A 251 -3.29 -8.88 -9.71
C ASP A 251 -4.06 -8.00 -10.70
N TYR A 252 -3.47 -7.71 -11.87
CA TYR A 252 -4.14 -6.93 -12.91
C TYR A 252 -5.38 -7.64 -13.43
N ILE A 253 -5.28 -8.94 -13.74
CA ILE A 253 -6.39 -9.76 -14.24
C ILE A 253 -7.50 -9.85 -13.18
N ASP A 254 -7.16 -10.18 -11.94
CA ASP A 254 -8.12 -10.29 -10.84
C ASP A 254 -8.84 -8.97 -10.56
N LEU A 255 -8.10 -7.86 -10.62
CA LEU A 255 -8.66 -6.54 -10.42
C LEU A 255 -9.53 -6.10 -11.61
N GLU A 256 -9.22 -6.52 -12.85
CA GLU A 256 -10.10 -6.34 -14.00
C GLU A 256 -11.40 -7.14 -13.88
N GLN A 257 -11.33 -8.40 -13.46
CA GLN A 257 -12.54 -9.20 -13.20
C GLN A 257 -13.41 -8.56 -12.12
N LYS A 258 -12.78 -8.08 -11.04
CA LYS A 258 -13.48 -7.34 -9.98
C LYS A 258 -14.13 -6.06 -10.49
N ARG A 259 -13.43 -5.29 -11.35
CA ARG A 259 -14.00 -4.10 -12.02
C ARG A 259 -15.25 -4.47 -12.81
N GLU A 260 -15.20 -5.55 -13.59
CA GLU A 260 -16.34 -5.99 -14.41
C GLU A 260 -17.55 -6.38 -13.56
N LEU A 261 -17.34 -7.15 -12.49
CA LEU A 261 -18.40 -7.51 -11.55
C LEU A 261 -19.04 -6.25 -10.93
N GLN A 262 -18.22 -5.29 -10.51
CA GLN A 262 -18.71 -4.05 -9.92
C GLN A 262 -19.43 -3.16 -10.94
N LEU A 263 -18.99 -3.18 -12.20
CA LEU A 263 -19.67 -2.48 -13.29
C LEU A 263 -21.05 -3.10 -13.61
N ARG A 264 -21.18 -4.42 -13.53
CA ARG A 264 -22.48 -5.11 -13.68
C ARG A 264 -23.42 -4.72 -12.55
N GLU A 265 -22.96 -4.79 -11.30
CA GLU A 265 -23.75 -4.37 -10.13
C GLU A 265 -24.17 -2.90 -10.23
N PHE A 266 -23.26 -2.01 -10.65
CA PHE A 266 -23.55 -0.60 -10.86
C PHE A 266 -24.66 -0.39 -11.90
N LYS A 267 -24.61 -1.08 -13.04
CA LYS A 267 -25.64 -1.00 -14.09
C LYS A 267 -27.00 -1.48 -13.57
N GLU A 268 -27.04 -2.58 -12.83
CA GLU A 268 -28.28 -3.08 -12.21
C GLU A 268 -28.86 -2.09 -11.20
N LEU A 269 -28.02 -1.50 -10.34
CA LEU A 269 -28.44 -0.47 -9.40
C LEU A 269 -28.93 0.78 -10.13
N GLN A 270 -28.28 1.20 -11.22
CA GLN A 270 -28.70 2.34 -12.03
C GLN A 270 -30.07 2.10 -12.67
N LEU A 271 -30.34 0.89 -13.19
CA LEU A 271 -31.66 0.50 -13.68
C LEU A 271 -32.72 0.53 -12.57
N LYS A 272 -32.39 0.05 -11.37
CA LYS A 272 -33.28 0.14 -10.19
C LYS A 272 -33.58 1.59 -9.82
N VAL A 273 -32.59 2.49 -9.83
CA VAL A 273 -32.80 3.92 -9.60
C VAL A 273 -33.79 4.50 -10.61
N SER A 274 -33.59 4.25 -11.91
CA SER A 274 -34.48 4.72 -12.97
C SER A 274 -35.91 4.18 -12.81
N SER A 275 -36.05 2.91 -12.44
CA SER A 275 -37.36 2.29 -12.14
C SER A 275 -38.07 2.97 -10.97
N PHE A 276 -37.36 3.21 -9.86
CA PHE A 276 -37.93 3.94 -8.72
C PHE A 276 -38.21 5.41 -9.02
N GLU A 277 -37.43 6.06 -9.88
CA GLU A 277 -37.72 7.42 -10.35
C GLU A 277 -38.99 7.49 -11.19
N TYR A 278 -39.19 6.52 -12.09
CA TYR A 278 -40.43 6.40 -12.86
C TYR A 278 -41.63 6.17 -11.94
N LYS A 279 -41.55 5.18 -11.04
CA LYS A 279 -42.62 4.90 -10.05
C LYS A 279 -42.95 6.11 -9.18
N PHE A 280 -41.92 6.83 -8.72
CA PHE A 280 -42.10 8.06 -7.94
C PHE A 280 -42.86 9.13 -8.73
N LYS A 281 -42.47 9.38 -9.99
CA LYS A 281 -43.15 10.37 -10.86
C LYS A 281 -44.60 9.95 -11.18
N ALA A 282 -44.85 8.67 -11.41
CA ALA A 282 -46.19 8.13 -11.67
C ALA A 282 -47.11 8.33 -10.46
N LEU A 283 -46.68 7.89 -9.27
CA LEU A 283 -47.44 8.08 -8.02
C LEU A 283 -47.67 9.56 -7.71
N GLN A 284 -46.66 10.41 -7.90
CA GLN A 284 -46.81 11.85 -7.72
C GLN A 284 -47.88 12.44 -8.65
N LYS A 285 -47.93 11.98 -9.92
CA LYS A 285 -48.95 12.41 -10.88
C LYS A 285 -50.34 11.94 -10.46
N GLU A 286 -50.49 10.69 -10.03
CA GLU A 286 -51.76 10.14 -9.52
C GLU A 286 -52.26 10.91 -8.28
N ILE A 287 -51.38 11.17 -7.31
CA ILE A 287 -51.72 11.96 -6.10
C ILE A 287 -52.15 13.38 -6.48
N ASN A 288 -51.47 14.00 -7.45
CA ASN A 288 -51.84 15.34 -7.93
C ASN A 288 -53.20 15.33 -8.64
N GLN A 289 -53.50 14.29 -9.43
CA GLN A 289 -54.80 14.09 -10.07
C GLN A 289 -55.91 13.93 -9.03
N ILE A 290 -55.76 12.99 -8.08
CA ILE A 290 -56.73 12.77 -6.99
C ILE A 290 -56.89 14.02 -6.14
N SER A 291 -55.80 14.74 -5.84
CA SER A 291 -55.86 16.00 -5.10
C SER A 291 -56.64 17.07 -5.86
N SER A 292 -56.46 17.18 -7.18
CA SER A 292 -57.22 18.11 -8.02
C SER A 292 -58.71 17.74 -8.07
N GLU A 293 -59.04 16.45 -8.13
CA GLU A 293 -60.41 15.95 -8.08
C GLU A 293 -61.06 16.23 -6.72
N LEU A 294 -60.39 15.91 -5.61
CA LEU A 294 -60.86 16.21 -4.26
C LEU A 294 -61.08 17.71 -4.05
N ASN A 295 -60.22 18.56 -4.59
CA ASN A 295 -60.42 20.02 -4.55
C ASN A 295 -61.67 20.47 -5.31
N ARG A 296 -61.98 19.84 -6.45
CA ARG A 296 -63.22 20.08 -7.22
C ARG A 296 -64.46 19.54 -6.50
N LEU A 297 -64.32 18.46 -5.74
CA LEU A 297 -65.41 17.82 -4.98
C LEU A 297 -65.69 18.52 -3.64
N LYS A 298 -64.72 19.23 -3.06
CA LYS A 298 -64.86 19.95 -1.79
C LYS A 298 -66.10 20.85 -1.68
N PRO A 299 -66.44 21.72 -2.66
CA PRO A 299 -67.68 22.50 -2.59
C PRO A 299 -68.95 21.62 -2.69
N LYS A 300 -68.90 20.53 -3.46
CA LYS A 300 -70.01 19.57 -3.55
C LYS A 300 -70.21 18.81 -2.23
N GLU A 301 -69.13 18.42 -1.56
CA GLU A 301 -69.14 17.80 -0.23
C GLU A 301 -69.82 18.73 0.79
N GLN A 302 -69.46 20.02 0.80
CA GLN A 302 -70.08 21.01 1.69
C GLN A 302 -71.58 21.20 1.40
N ALA A 303 -71.99 21.15 0.14
CA ALA A 303 -73.41 21.20 -0.23
C ALA A 303 -74.16 19.93 0.19
N ILE A 304 -73.54 18.76 0.00
CA ILE A 304 -74.08 17.46 0.44
C ILE A 304 -74.23 17.45 1.97
N ASP A 305 -73.24 17.96 2.73
CA ASP A 305 -73.32 18.09 4.19
C ASP A 305 -74.49 18.98 4.65
N LYS A 306 -74.69 20.11 3.98
CA LYS A 306 -75.82 21.02 4.28
C LYS A 306 -77.16 20.34 3.98
N ASN A 307 -77.26 19.69 2.81
CA ASN A 307 -78.47 18.99 2.39
C ASN A 307 -78.78 17.80 3.30
N GLU A 308 -77.77 17.04 3.75
CA GLU A 308 -77.94 15.96 4.71
C GLU A 308 -78.50 16.47 6.03
N LYS A 309 -77.95 17.57 6.57
CA LYS A 309 -78.45 18.19 7.80
C LYS A 309 -79.90 18.62 7.65
N GLN A 310 -80.24 19.26 6.52
CA GLN A 310 -81.61 19.67 6.23
C GLN A 310 -82.57 18.48 6.11
N LEU A 311 -82.21 17.47 5.31
CA LEU A 311 -83.01 16.26 5.11
C LEU A 311 -83.14 15.43 6.38
N SER A 312 -82.10 15.35 7.21
CA SER A 312 -82.16 14.67 8.51
C SER A 312 -83.09 15.38 9.47
N THR A 313 -83.08 16.73 9.53
CA THR A 313 -84.02 17.50 10.33
C THR A 313 -85.47 17.32 9.86
N VAL A 314 -85.70 17.38 8.54
CA VAL A 314 -87.03 17.16 7.94
C VAL A 314 -87.50 15.71 8.16
N HIS A 315 -86.61 14.73 8.01
CA HIS A 315 -86.91 13.33 8.27
C HIS A 315 -87.28 13.09 9.74
N LYS A 316 -86.56 13.70 10.68
CA LYS A 316 -86.90 13.67 12.11
C LYS A 316 -88.25 14.32 12.38
N SER A 317 -88.53 15.49 11.81
CA SER A 317 -89.81 16.16 12.02
C SER A 317 -90.98 15.37 11.44
N VAL A 318 -90.84 14.81 10.24
CA VAL A 318 -91.86 13.95 9.60
C VAL A 318 -92.06 12.66 10.39
N SER A 319 -91.00 12.06 10.93
CA SER A 319 -91.09 10.86 11.77
C SER A 319 -91.83 11.14 13.08
N VAL A 320 -91.50 12.24 13.76
CA VAL A 320 -92.17 12.65 15.00
C VAL A 320 -93.63 13.04 14.73
N ASP A 321 -93.93 13.78 13.66
CA ASP A 321 -95.31 14.14 13.30
C ASP A 321 -96.15 12.90 12.95
N LEU A 322 -95.55 11.94 12.24
CA LEU A 322 -96.19 10.65 11.97
C LEU A 322 -96.48 9.88 13.27
N GLU A 323 -95.53 9.82 14.21
CA GLU A 323 -95.72 9.18 15.52
C GLU A 323 -96.84 9.85 16.33
N ILE A 324 -96.85 11.18 16.41
CA ILE A 324 -97.89 11.96 17.09
C ILE A 324 -99.27 11.71 16.46
N LYS A 325 -99.36 11.72 15.12
CA LYS A 325 -100.64 11.51 14.43
C LYS A 325 -101.11 10.06 14.51
N LEU A 326 -100.21 9.08 14.47
CA LEU A 326 -100.54 7.67 14.72
C LEU A 326 -101.04 7.45 16.15
N PHE A 327 -100.43 8.11 17.14
CA PHE A 327 -100.88 8.11 18.53
C PHE A 327 -102.28 8.71 18.65
N ARG A 328 -102.52 9.91 18.09
CA ARG A 328 -103.84 10.56 18.04
C ARG A 328 -104.90 9.72 17.33
N LEU A 329 -104.55 9.04 16.23
CA LEU A 329 -105.46 8.11 15.55
C LEU A 329 -105.84 6.94 16.46
N THR A 330 -104.88 6.43 17.23
CA THR A 330 -105.11 5.33 18.18
C THR A 330 -106.00 5.79 19.34
N GLU A 331 -105.76 6.98 19.88
CA GLU A 331 -106.57 7.63 20.91
C GLU A 331 -108.01 7.91 20.43
N MET A 332 -108.18 8.44 19.22
CA MET A 332 -109.51 8.68 18.61
C MET A 332 -110.28 7.39 18.34
N LYS A 333 -109.58 6.28 18.04
CA LYS A 333 -110.21 4.95 17.90
C LYS A 333 -110.64 4.37 19.25
N GLN A 334 -109.92 4.67 20.33
CA GLN A 334 -110.27 4.22 21.68
C GLN A 334 -111.41 5.03 22.31
N THR A 335 -111.56 6.32 21.93
CA THR A 335 -112.61 7.24 22.44
C THR A 335 -113.86 7.31 21.55
N THR A 336 -114.10 6.28 20.72
CA THR A 336 -115.16 6.27 19.69
C THR A 336 -116.58 6.51 20.29
N PRO A 337 -117.30 7.57 19.88
CA PRO A 337 -118.71 7.79 20.27
C PRO A 337 -119.65 6.75 19.64
N ARG A 338 -120.71 6.33 20.35
CA ARG A 338 -121.74 5.39 19.85
C ARG A 338 -122.48 5.91 18.60
N ASP A 339 -122.65 7.23 18.47
CA ASP A 339 -123.19 7.89 17.27
C ASP A 339 -122.13 8.77 16.61
N ARG A 340 -121.74 8.38 15.39
CA ARG A 340 -120.71 9.11 14.62
C ARG A 340 -121.31 10.37 14.02
N ASN A 341 -121.14 11.51 14.68
CA ASN A 341 -121.41 12.81 14.07
C ASN A 341 -120.56 13.02 12.81
N ARG A 342 -121.13 13.68 11.79
CA ARG A 342 -120.48 13.96 10.49
C ARG A 342 -119.10 14.61 10.65
N GLN A 343 -118.96 15.53 11.61
CA GLN A 343 -117.69 16.19 11.93
C GLN A 343 -116.60 15.23 12.44
N PHE A 344 -116.95 14.19 13.20
CA PHE A 344 -115.99 13.20 13.70
C PHE A 344 -115.47 12.31 12.56
N LYS A 345 -116.34 11.93 11.61
CA LYS A 345 -115.93 11.20 10.39
C LYS A 345 -115.00 12.06 9.51
N GLU A 346 -115.34 13.33 9.29
CA GLU A 346 -114.51 14.25 8.49
C GLU A 346 -113.13 14.49 9.15
N GLN A 347 -113.06 14.62 10.47
CA GLN A 347 -111.79 14.74 11.20
C GLN A 347 -110.94 13.47 11.10
N LEU A 348 -111.56 12.30 11.19
CA LEU A 348 -110.87 11.02 11.11
C LEU A 348 -110.37 10.75 9.67
N GLU A 349 -111.13 11.10 8.65
CA GLU A 349 -110.70 11.05 7.24
C GLU A 349 -109.55 12.02 6.95
N ARG A 350 -109.61 13.25 7.47
CA ARG A 350 -108.49 14.22 7.39
C ARG A 350 -107.23 13.69 8.07
N LEU A 351 -107.35 13.14 9.29
CA LEU A 351 -106.19 12.56 9.99
C LEU A 351 -105.61 11.35 9.25
N ASN A 352 -106.46 10.51 8.66
CA ASN A 352 -106.02 9.32 7.94
C ASN A 352 -105.36 9.67 6.60
N THR A 353 -105.85 10.71 5.90
CA THR A 353 -105.20 11.24 4.68
C THR A 353 -103.85 11.88 5.00
N GLU A 354 -103.74 12.65 6.09
CA GLU A 354 -102.46 13.20 6.56
C GLU A 354 -101.46 12.11 6.97
N ILE A 355 -101.90 11.05 7.66
CA ILE A 355 -101.05 9.91 8.01
C ILE A 355 -100.57 9.18 6.75
N ASN A 356 -101.43 8.97 5.76
CA ASN A 356 -101.03 8.34 4.50
C ASN A 356 -100.02 9.20 3.72
N LEU A 357 -100.22 10.52 3.68
CA LEU A 357 -99.26 11.46 3.10
C LEU A 357 -97.89 11.38 3.79
N LEU A 358 -97.85 11.34 5.12
CA LEU A 358 -96.59 11.22 5.88
C LEU A 358 -95.94 9.84 5.72
N LYS A 359 -96.74 8.76 5.63
CA LYS A 359 -96.27 7.40 5.32
C LYS A 359 -95.67 7.29 3.93
N ASP A 360 -96.18 8.05 2.95
CA ASP A 360 -95.64 8.09 1.59
C ASP A 360 -94.38 8.98 1.49
N GLN A 361 -94.28 10.02 2.33
CA GLN A 361 -93.14 10.94 2.34
C GLN A 361 -91.89 10.34 3.02
N ARG A 362 -92.07 9.59 4.12
CA ARG A 362 -90.96 8.97 4.87
C ARG A 362 -90.02 8.09 4.02
N PRO A 363 -90.49 7.10 3.23
CA PRO A 363 -89.60 6.27 2.41
C PRO A 363 -88.91 7.04 1.29
N LYS A 364 -89.48 8.16 0.82
CA LYS A 364 -88.82 9.06 -0.14
C LYS A 364 -87.65 9.82 0.49
N LEU A 365 -87.82 10.25 1.75
CA LEU A 365 -86.76 10.86 2.54
C LEU A 365 -85.67 9.84 2.90
N ASP A 366 -86.03 8.60 3.26
CA ASP A 366 -85.08 7.51 3.53
C ASP A 366 -84.18 7.25 2.31
N ARG A 367 -84.77 7.07 1.12
CA ARG A 367 -84.02 6.90 -0.14
C ARG A 367 -83.07 8.08 -0.41
N SER A 368 -83.56 9.31 -0.19
CA SER A 368 -82.75 10.52 -0.39
C SER A 368 -81.57 10.61 0.59
N ILE A 369 -81.75 10.15 1.84
CA ILE A 369 -80.68 10.05 2.84
C ILE A 369 -79.67 8.98 2.41
N THR A 370 -80.12 7.81 1.95
CA THR A 370 -79.22 6.75 1.45
C THR A 370 -78.38 7.21 0.25
N ASP A 371 -78.99 7.95 -0.69
CA ASP A 371 -78.29 8.52 -1.85
C ASP A 371 -77.25 9.58 -1.46
N ILE A 372 -77.48 10.33 -0.39
CA ILE A 372 -76.51 11.28 0.16
C ILE A 372 -75.37 10.55 0.85
N GLN A 373 -75.68 9.50 1.61
CA GLN A 373 -74.68 8.66 2.29
C GLN A 373 -73.77 7.93 1.30
N SER A 374 -74.31 7.43 0.17
CA SER A 374 -73.50 6.80 -0.87
C SER A 374 -72.54 7.80 -1.54
N LYS A 375 -72.99 9.02 -1.82
CA LYS A 375 -72.13 10.10 -2.36
C LYS A 375 -71.03 10.50 -1.38
N LYS A 376 -71.32 10.57 -0.08
CA LYS A 376 -70.32 10.82 0.97
C LYS A 376 -69.29 9.69 1.07
N SER A 377 -69.76 8.45 1.06
CA SER A 377 -68.90 7.26 1.10
C SER A 377 -67.90 7.26 -0.07
N TRP A 378 -68.36 7.60 -1.28
CA TRP A 378 -67.49 7.72 -2.44
C TRP A 378 -66.40 8.82 -2.30
N ILE A 379 -66.74 9.98 -1.73
CA ILE A 379 -65.74 11.04 -1.46
C ILE A 379 -64.74 10.57 -0.39
N ALA A 380 -65.21 9.87 0.65
CA ALA A 380 -64.35 9.31 1.69
C ALA A 380 -63.39 8.24 1.13
N GLU A 381 -63.86 7.38 0.24
CA GLU A 381 -63.05 6.39 -0.47
C GLU A 381 -61.93 7.06 -1.28
N ARG A 382 -62.23 8.14 -2.00
CA ARG A 382 -61.22 8.93 -2.72
C ARG A 382 -60.19 9.60 -1.81
N LYS A 383 -60.58 10.02 -0.61
CA LYS A 383 -59.64 10.53 0.40
C LYS A 383 -58.73 9.42 0.91
N MET A 384 -59.26 8.21 1.14
CA MET A 384 -58.46 7.05 1.56
C MET A 384 -57.48 6.61 0.46
N ASP A 385 -57.92 6.54 -0.81
CA ASP A 385 -57.06 6.23 -1.96
C ASP A 385 -55.87 7.20 -2.06
N LYS A 386 -56.11 8.51 -1.86
CA LYS A 386 -55.03 9.50 -1.77
C LYS A 386 -54.02 9.18 -0.68
N VAL A 387 -54.48 8.91 0.54
CA VAL A 387 -53.60 8.62 1.69
C VAL A 387 -52.75 7.37 1.43
N GLU A 388 -53.35 6.33 0.86
CA GLU A 388 -52.64 5.10 0.50
C GLU A 388 -51.56 5.36 -0.57
N LYS A 389 -51.88 6.16 -1.60
CA LYS A 389 -50.89 6.55 -2.61
C LYS A 389 -49.77 7.40 -2.03
N GLU A 390 -50.07 8.31 -1.09
CA GLU A 390 -49.07 9.11 -0.37
C GLU A 390 -48.14 8.23 0.49
N ARG A 391 -48.68 7.19 1.14
CA ARG A 391 -47.88 6.18 1.85
C ARG A 391 -46.92 5.45 0.92
N LEU A 392 -47.43 4.93 -0.20
CA LEU A 392 -46.60 4.25 -1.22
C LEU A 392 -45.53 5.17 -1.82
N LEU A 393 -45.85 6.46 -2.01
CA LEU A 393 -44.89 7.45 -2.49
C LEU A 393 -43.72 7.62 -1.50
N GLU A 394 -43.98 7.68 -0.20
CA GLU A 394 -42.93 7.80 0.81
C GLU A 394 -42.06 6.53 0.88
N GLU A 395 -42.66 5.35 0.79
CA GLU A 395 -41.93 4.07 0.69
C GLU A 395 -40.98 4.06 -0.52
N VAL A 396 -41.49 4.39 -1.71
CA VAL A 396 -40.69 4.50 -2.93
C VAL A 396 -39.59 5.55 -2.79
N LYS A 397 -39.85 6.67 -2.10
CA LYS A 397 -38.87 7.73 -1.86
C LYS A 397 -37.73 7.27 -0.95
N VAL A 398 -38.04 6.49 0.09
CA VAL A 398 -37.04 5.89 0.98
C VAL A 398 -36.18 4.87 0.22
N GLU A 399 -36.80 3.95 -0.52
CA GLU A 399 -36.08 2.95 -1.31
C GLU A 399 -35.22 3.59 -2.40
N ARG A 400 -35.73 4.60 -3.11
CA ARG A 400 -34.95 5.38 -4.08
C ARG A 400 -33.70 6.00 -3.44
N ARG A 401 -33.81 6.55 -2.22
CA ARG A 401 -32.67 7.13 -1.51
C ARG A 401 -31.64 6.06 -1.13
N LYS A 402 -32.08 4.88 -0.67
CA LYS A 402 -31.19 3.75 -0.35
C LYS A 402 -30.42 3.29 -1.59
N VAL A 403 -31.12 3.01 -2.69
CA VAL A 403 -30.48 2.56 -3.94
C VAL A 403 -29.52 3.63 -4.48
N LYS A 404 -29.89 4.91 -4.50
CA LYS A 404 -28.98 6.00 -4.91
C LYS A 404 -27.69 6.05 -4.09
N LYS A 405 -27.76 5.79 -2.78
CA LYS A 405 -26.55 5.70 -1.92
C LYS A 405 -25.67 4.51 -2.32
N LEU A 406 -26.26 3.36 -2.59
CA LEU A 406 -25.53 2.17 -3.04
C LEU A 406 -24.89 2.37 -4.42
N THR A 407 -25.60 2.99 -5.36
CA THR A 407 -25.07 3.34 -6.69
C THR A 407 -23.83 4.23 -6.57
N ARG A 408 -23.88 5.26 -5.73
CA ARG A 408 -22.72 6.15 -5.48
C ARG A 408 -21.54 5.40 -4.85
N LYS A 409 -21.80 4.49 -3.91
CA LYS A 409 -20.73 3.66 -3.32
C LYS A 409 -20.05 2.78 -4.38
N CYS A 410 -20.84 2.15 -5.25
CA CYS A 410 -20.29 1.35 -6.35
C CYS A 410 -19.51 2.20 -7.35
N GLU A 411 -19.99 3.41 -7.66
CA GLU A 411 -19.30 4.35 -8.56
C GLU A 411 -17.92 4.74 -8.02
N VAL A 412 -17.83 5.11 -6.75
CA VAL A 412 -16.57 5.45 -6.08
C VAL A 412 -15.63 4.23 -6.06
N GLU A 413 -16.15 3.03 -5.82
CA GLU A 413 -15.34 1.81 -5.82
C GLU A 413 -14.80 1.48 -7.21
N ILE A 414 -15.60 1.66 -8.28
CA ILE A 414 -15.15 1.50 -9.66
C ILE A 414 -14.05 2.51 -10.00
N GLN A 415 -14.20 3.77 -9.58
CA GLN A 415 -13.16 4.80 -9.76
C GLN A 415 -11.86 4.40 -9.07
N ARG A 416 -11.93 3.94 -7.82
CA ARG A 416 -10.77 3.46 -7.07
C ARG A 416 -10.10 2.26 -7.75
N ILE A 417 -10.87 1.28 -8.20
CA ILE A 417 -10.36 0.12 -8.93
C ILE A 417 -9.66 0.56 -10.23
N ASN A 418 -10.24 1.50 -10.98
CA ASN A 418 -9.63 2.03 -12.20
C ASN A 418 -8.31 2.76 -11.91
N GLU A 419 -8.24 3.58 -10.86
CA GLU A 419 -6.99 4.23 -10.44
C GLU A 419 -5.92 3.20 -10.10
N CYS A 420 -6.28 2.13 -9.38
CA CYS A 420 -5.37 1.05 -9.03
C CYS A 420 -4.89 0.28 -10.27
N LEU A 421 -5.78 -0.05 -11.21
CA LEU A 421 -5.41 -0.68 -12.49
C LEU A 421 -4.43 0.18 -13.30
N GLN A 422 -4.64 1.50 -13.36
CA GLN A 422 -3.70 2.41 -14.02
C GLN A 422 -2.34 2.42 -13.32
N ARG A 423 -2.31 2.42 -11.98
CA ARG A 423 -1.06 2.32 -11.22
C ARG A 423 -0.34 1.01 -11.49
N LEU A 424 -1.03 -0.13 -11.44
CA LEU A 424 -0.44 -1.45 -11.76
C LEU A 424 0.12 -1.48 -13.19
N LYS A 425 -0.63 -0.96 -14.16
CA LYS A 425 -0.17 -0.88 -15.56
C LYS A 425 1.10 -0.03 -15.70
N VAL A 426 1.17 1.10 -14.99
CA VAL A 426 2.37 1.95 -14.97
C VAL A 426 3.53 1.24 -14.30
N VAL A 427 3.33 0.57 -13.16
CA VAL A 427 4.38 -0.18 -12.45
C VAL A 427 4.90 -1.33 -13.32
N LYS A 428 4.00 -2.12 -13.91
CA LYS A 428 4.34 -3.21 -14.83
C LYS A 428 5.13 -2.70 -16.03
N ALA A 429 4.62 -1.67 -16.72
CA ALA A 429 5.34 -1.05 -17.83
C ALA A 429 6.71 -0.50 -17.40
N LYS A 430 6.81 0.02 -16.16
CA LYS A 430 8.08 0.48 -15.63
C LYS A 430 9.08 -0.64 -15.41
N LYS A 431 8.60 -1.80 -14.96
CA LYS A 431 9.41 -2.97 -14.66
C LYS A 431 9.85 -3.70 -15.93
N THR A 432 9.01 -3.74 -16.97
CA THR A 432 9.32 -4.46 -18.22
C THR A 432 10.03 -3.60 -19.27
N SER A 433 10.03 -2.27 -19.14
CA SER A 433 10.63 -1.37 -20.13
C SER A 433 12.16 -1.27 -20.01
N GLU A 434 12.85 -1.54 -21.11
CA GLU A 434 14.30 -1.33 -21.25
C GLU A 434 14.71 0.15 -21.17
N GLU A 435 13.79 1.09 -21.46
CA GLU A 435 14.05 2.53 -21.40
C GLU A 435 14.24 2.99 -19.95
N ILE A 436 13.61 2.32 -18.99
CA ILE A 436 13.74 2.67 -17.58
C ILE A 436 15.06 2.18 -17.01
N LEU A 437 15.59 1.06 -17.50
CA LEU A 437 16.96 0.68 -17.21
C LEU A 437 17.95 1.74 -17.70
N ARG A 438 17.70 2.34 -18.88
CA ARG A 438 18.49 3.48 -19.37
C ARG A 438 18.38 4.70 -18.46
N LYS A 439 17.16 5.04 -18.03
CA LYS A 439 16.92 6.17 -17.12
C LYS A 439 17.59 5.95 -15.77
N ILE A 440 17.52 4.74 -15.21
CA ILE A 440 18.17 4.36 -13.95
C ILE A 440 19.69 4.39 -14.08
N PHE A 441 20.24 3.86 -15.18
CA PHE A 441 21.69 3.86 -15.41
C PHE A 441 22.25 5.28 -15.41
N HIS A 442 21.57 6.22 -16.10
CA HIS A 442 21.99 7.62 -16.22
C HIS A 442 21.46 8.55 -15.12
N ASN A 443 20.83 8.03 -14.05
CA ASN A 443 20.17 8.81 -12.99
C ASN A 443 19.16 9.85 -13.51
N LEU A 444 18.50 9.56 -14.63
CA LEU A 444 17.43 10.38 -15.21
C LEU A 444 16.11 10.16 -14.48
N PRO A 445 15.21 11.16 -14.45
CA PRO A 445 13.89 11.02 -13.84
C PRO A 445 13.10 9.90 -14.52
N THR A 446 12.59 8.96 -13.73
CA THR A 446 11.74 7.84 -14.21
C THR A 446 10.26 8.22 -14.33
N VAL A 447 9.91 9.46 -14.00
CA VAL A 447 8.56 10.02 -14.12
C VAL A 447 8.55 10.99 -15.30
N SER A 448 7.66 10.75 -16.27
CA SER A 448 7.41 11.67 -17.38
C SER A 448 6.88 13.01 -16.84
N ARG A 449 7.29 14.11 -17.46
CA ARG A 449 7.01 15.52 -17.10
C ARG A 449 5.54 15.91 -16.82
N ASN A 450 4.56 15.03 -17.11
CA ASN A 450 3.13 15.36 -17.07
C ASN A 450 2.37 14.85 -15.84
N ILE A 451 3.05 14.39 -14.78
CA ILE A 451 2.39 14.09 -13.50
C ILE A 451 2.96 15.03 -12.44
N GLN A 452 2.44 16.26 -12.44
CA GLN A 452 2.51 17.11 -11.25
C GLN A 452 1.67 16.45 -10.14
N CYS A 453 2.12 16.65 -8.90
CA CYS A 453 1.58 16.10 -7.65
C CYS A 453 1.89 14.62 -7.39
N ASN A 454 3.05 14.39 -6.77
CA ASN A 454 3.09 13.65 -5.50
C ASN A 454 4.31 14.06 -4.68
N ARG A 455 4.09 14.42 -3.42
CA ARG A 455 5.10 14.69 -2.40
C ARG A 455 5.82 13.40 -1.98
N GLY A 456 6.43 12.70 -2.94
CA GLY A 456 7.26 11.53 -2.72
C GLY A 456 8.72 11.95 -2.49
N LYS A 457 9.45 11.17 -1.70
CA LYS A 457 10.87 11.36 -1.33
C LYS A 457 11.69 11.95 -2.50
N ILE A 458 12.01 13.25 -2.40
CA ILE A 458 12.86 13.96 -3.35
C ILE A 458 14.22 13.24 -3.42
N ASP A 459 14.68 12.96 -4.63
CA ASP A 459 15.99 12.35 -4.93
C ASP A 459 17.10 13.09 -4.18
N LYS A 460 18.14 12.39 -3.73
CA LYS A 460 19.27 13.01 -2.99
C LYS A 460 19.96 14.09 -3.84
N ILE A 461 20.06 13.85 -5.15
CA ILE A 461 20.61 14.82 -6.11
C ILE A 461 19.67 16.01 -6.29
N ASP A 462 18.35 15.82 -6.36
CA ASP A 462 17.40 16.93 -6.44
C ASP A 462 17.38 17.78 -5.16
N ARG A 463 17.55 17.16 -3.99
CA ARG A 463 17.77 17.90 -2.74
C ARG A 463 19.05 18.70 -2.79
N ALA A 464 20.15 18.10 -3.26
CA ALA A 464 21.40 18.81 -3.44
C ALA A 464 21.25 19.98 -4.41
N PHE A 465 20.53 19.83 -5.52
CA PHE A 465 20.27 20.91 -6.46
C PHE A 465 19.44 22.04 -5.87
N ASN A 466 18.45 21.71 -5.04
CA ASN A 466 17.67 22.73 -4.33
C ASN A 466 18.53 23.49 -3.32
N ILE A 467 19.43 22.80 -2.60
CA ILE A 467 20.39 23.44 -1.69
C ILE A 467 21.33 24.34 -2.49
N VAL A 468 21.96 23.83 -3.54
CA VAL A 468 22.88 24.61 -4.38
C VAL A 468 22.17 25.84 -4.94
N ALA A 469 21.01 25.67 -5.54
CA ALA A 469 20.28 26.78 -6.14
C ALA A 469 19.90 27.87 -5.12
N ARG A 470 19.59 27.48 -3.87
CA ARG A 470 19.25 28.42 -2.81
C ARG A 470 20.43 29.24 -2.29
N TYR A 471 21.65 28.70 -2.36
CA TYR A 471 22.84 29.33 -1.77
C TYR A 471 23.84 29.88 -2.79
N ILE A 472 23.72 29.53 -4.07
CA ILE A 472 24.73 29.89 -5.08
C ILE A 472 24.58 31.30 -5.65
N ASP A 473 23.39 31.89 -5.55
CA ASP A 473 23.08 33.22 -6.06
C ASP A 473 23.57 33.42 -7.50
N SER A 474 24.22 34.55 -7.80
CA SER A 474 24.74 34.90 -9.13
C SER A 474 25.91 34.03 -9.62
N ASP A 475 26.52 33.21 -8.77
CA ASP A 475 27.63 32.33 -9.16
C ASP A 475 27.18 31.07 -9.91
N TRP A 476 25.87 30.88 -10.12
CA TRP A 476 25.33 29.71 -10.81
C TRP A 476 25.85 29.58 -12.26
N THR A 477 26.14 30.70 -12.93
CA THR A 477 26.74 30.73 -14.28
C THR A 477 28.15 30.16 -14.26
N LYS A 478 28.98 30.57 -13.29
CA LYS A 478 30.33 30.04 -13.08
C LYS A 478 30.29 28.55 -12.74
N LEU A 479 29.31 28.12 -11.94
CA LEU A 479 29.09 26.70 -11.69
C LEU A 479 28.81 25.97 -13.00
N TYR A 480 27.86 26.45 -13.81
CA TYR A 480 27.48 25.80 -15.06
C TYR A 480 28.65 25.59 -16.04
N TRP A 481 29.58 26.55 -16.08
CA TRP A 481 30.82 26.42 -16.85
C TRP A 481 31.72 25.28 -16.36
N GLN A 482 31.88 25.15 -15.04
CA GLN A 482 32.70 24.15 -14.37
C GLN A 482 32.05 22.77 -14.28
N LEU A 483 30.74 22.66 -14.55
CA LEU A 483 30.06 21.37 -14.55
C LEU A 483 30.58 20.48 -15.69
N PRO A 484 30.93 19.21 -15.41
CA PRO A 484 31.37 18.28 -16.44
C PRO A 484 30.19 17.86 -17.32
N PHE A 485 30.39 17.81 -18.63
CA PHE A 485 29.42 17.29 -19.60
C PHE A 485 29.94 16.00 -20.23
N TYR A 486 29.05 15.02 -20.41
CA TYR A 486 29.38 13.76 -21.07
C TYR A 486 28.20 13.42 -21.98
N PRO A 487 28.37 13.51 -23.32
CA PRO A 487 29.59 13.88 -24.06
C PRO A 487 30.04 15.34 -23.81
N ALA A 488 31.32 15.64 -24.06
CA ALA A 488 31.88 16.98 -23.89
C ALA A 488 31.17 17.99 -24.82
N ARG A 489 30.85 19.17 -24.29
CA ARG A 489 30.14 20.23 -25.02
C ARG A 489 31.07 21.40 -25.27
N GLY A 490 31.01 21.96 -26.47
CA GLY A 490 31.80 23.14 -26.87
C GLY A 490 31.36 24.38 -26.09
N GLU A 491 32.29 25.32 -25.90
CA GLU A 491 32.06 26.54 -25.13
C GLU A 491 30.88 27.37 -25.66
N GLU A 492 30.73 27.43 -26.98
CA GLU A 492 29.63 28.18 -27.61
C GLU A 492 28.26 27.60 -27.27
N THR A 493 28.15 26.28 -27.18
CA THR A 493 26.89 25.64 -26.76
C THR A 493 26.57 25.88 -25.29
N LYS A 494 27.59 25.98 -24.43
CA LYS A 494 27.42 26.33 -23.01
C LYS A 494 27.00 27.79 -22.85
N ARG A 495 27.57 28.70 -23.65
CA ARG A 495 27.18 30.12 -23.68
C ARG A 495 25.71 30.26 -24.11
N GLN A 496 25.32 29.63 -25.21
CA GLN A 496 23.93 29.62 -25.68
C GLN A 496 22.98 29.06 -24.60
N ASP A 497 23.39 27.99 -23.89
CA ASP A 497 22.55 27.44 -22.84
C ASP A 497 22.28 28.41 -21.69
N ILE A 498 23.30 29.17 -21.30
CA ILE A 498 23.20 30.18 -20.24
C ILE A 498 22.32 31.34 -20.71
N GLU A 499 22.52 31.82 -21.94
CA GLU A 499 21.68 32.86 -22.53
C GLU A 499 20.22 32.42 -22.64
N ASP A 500 19.95 31.19 -23.08
CA ASP A 500 18.60 30.61 -23.12
C ASP A 500 17.97 30.58 -21.71
N ILE A 501 18.74 30.21 -20.67
CA ILE A 501 18.24 30.15 -19.30
C ILE A 501 17.89 31.55 -18.81
N ILE A 502 18.78 32.53 -19.03
CA ILE A 502 18.58 33.93 -18.63
C ILE A 502 17.37 34.53 -19.37
N GLN A 503 17.25 34.31 -20.68
CA GLN A 503 16.13 34.81 -21.49
C GLN A 503 14.79 34.17 -21.14
N ASN A 504 14.78 32.90 -20.73
CA ASN A 504 13.55 32.24 -20.27
C ASN A 504 13.16 32.62 -18.83
N CYS A 505 14.04 33.29 -18.08
CA CYS A 505 13.88 33.62 -16.65
C CYS A 505 13.76 35.12 -16.36
N VAL A 506 13.37 35.96 -17.32
CA VAL A 506 13.34 37.44 -17.23
C VAL A 506 12.51 38.02 -16.06
N ARG A 507 11.75 37.20 -15.31
CA ARG A 507 10.99 37.60 -14.10
C ARG A 507 11.28 36.75 -12.84
N HIS A 508 12.28 35.88 -12.88
CA HIS A 508 12.55 34.87 -11.85
C HIS A 508 13.80 35.21 -11.02
N THR A 509 13.90 34.68 -9.80
CA THR A 509 15.05 34.91 -8.91
C THR A 509 16.29 34.12 -9.37
N ALA A 510 17.49 34.51 -8.93
CA ALA A 510 18.73 33.77 -9.23
C ALA A 510 18.66 32.29 -8.79
N GLU A 511 17.85 31.98 -7.78
CA GLU A 511 17.55 30.60 -7.36
C GLU A 511 16.85 29.78 -8.46
N ASP A 512 15.89 30.38 -9.16
CA ASP A 512 15.15 29.70 -10.23
C ASP A 512 16.03 29.48 -11.47
N GLU A 513 16.90 30.45 -11.80
CA GLU A 513 17.91 30.32 -12.85
C GLU A 513 18.88 29.17 -12.55
N ALA A 514 19.40 29.11 -11.32
CA ALA A 514 20.27 28.04 -10.86
C ALA A 514 19.59 26.67 -10.89
N LYS A 515 18.31 26.58 -10.49
CA LYS A 515 17.52 25.34 -10.60
C LYS A 515 17.39 24.88 -12.05
N LEU A 516 17.11 25.81 -12.96
CA LEU A 516 16.97 25.49 -14.39
C LEU A 516 18.30 25.10 -15.00
N GLY A 517 19.39 25.77 -14.63
CA GLY A 517 20.76 25.40 -15.01
C GLY A 517 21.12 23.98 -14.55
N LEU A 518 20.96 23.67 -13.26
CA LEU A 518 21.24 22.33 -12.72
C LEU A 518 20.31 21.26 -13.32
N ALA A 519 19.04 21.58 -13.58
CA ALA A 519 18.11 20.68 -14.26
C ALA A 519 18.48 20.45 -15.73
N LYS A 520 18.94 21.49 -16.44
CA LYS A 520 19.45 21.39 -17.82
C LYS A 520 20.71 20.53 -17.82
N TRP A 521 21.66 20.81 -16.93
CA TRP A 521 22.87 20.00 -16.75
C TRP A 521 22.53 18.54 -16.50
N ARG A 522 21.60 18.22 -15.58
CA ARG A 522 21.22 16.83 -15.29
C ARG A 522 20.60 16.09 -16.47
N ARG A 523 19.91 16.78 -17.36
CA ARG A 523 19.36 16.17 -18.58
C ARG A 523 20.44 15.87 -19.61
N LEU A 524 21.43 16.74 -19.71
CA LEU A 524 22.45 16.73 -20.76
C LEU A 524 23.66 15.89 -20.37
N HIS A 525 23.99 15.84 -19.08
CA HIS A 525 25.09 15.06 -18.56
C HIS A 525 24.59 13.66 -18.18
N THR A 526 25.03 12.65 -18.92
CA THR A 526 24.56 11.27 -18.74
C THR A 526 25.10 10.55 -17.51
N ARG A 527 25.96 11.20 -16.69
CA ARG A 527 26.69 10.62 -15.55
C ARG A 527 26.71 11.52 -14.31
N VAL A 528 25.61 12.22 -14.03
CA VAL A 528 25.51 13.12 -12.87
C VAL A 528 25.72 12.33 -11.58
N THR A 529 26.73 12.74 -10.80
CA THR A 529 27.00 12.22 -9.46
C THR A 529 27.13 13.37 -8.46
N MET A 530 26.93 13.06 -7.17
CA MET A 530 27.14 14.04 -6.11
C MET A 530 28.59 14.53 -6.05
N ALA A 531 29.57 13.64 -6.32
CA ALA A 531 30.98 13.98 -6.38
C ALA A 531 31.27 15.03 -7.47
N THR A 532 30.76 14.83 -8.69
CA THR A 532 30.95 15.80 -9.77
C THR A 532 30.38 17.18 -9.47
N LEU A 533 29.28 17.25 -8.70
CA LEU A 533 28.71 18.52 -8.26
C LEU A 533 29.57 19.17 -7.17
N THR A 534 30.05 18.41 -6.19
CA THR A 534 30.92 18.94 -5.13
C THR A 534 32.28 19.38 -5.65
N ASP A 535 32.83 18.70 -6.66
CA ASP A 535 34.09 19.06 -7.29
C ASP A 535 33.94 20.37 -8.08
N ALA A 536 32.84 20.52 -8.83
CA ALA A 536 32.54 21.77 -9.53
C ALA A 536 32.30 22.95 -8.58
N LEU A 537 31.62 22.72 -7.44
CA LEU A 537 31.44 23.72 -6.38
C LEU A 537 32.78 24.10 -5.71
N THR A 538 33.67 23.14 -5.54
CA THR A 538 35.01 23.38 -4.99
C THR A 538 35.87 24.16 -5.98
N ALA A 539 35.76 23.89 -7.28
CA ALA A 539 36.46 24.60 -8.34
C ALA A 539 36.08 26.09 -8.40
N ILE A 540 34.82 26.44 -8.15
CA ILE A 540 34.37 27.84 -8.03
C ILE A 540 34.63 28.46 -6.64
N LYS A 541 35.36 27.76 -5.76
CA LYS A 541 35.71 28.17 -4.39
C LYS A 541 34.50 28.32 -3.44
N ARG A 542 33.36 27.68 -3.73
CA ARG A 542 32.16 27.67 -2.87
C ARG A 542 32.10 26.45 -1.95
N LYS A 543 33.09 26.33 -1.05
CA LYS A 543 33.15 25.24 -0.05
C LYS A 543 32.05 25.34 1.01
N ASP A 544 31.54 26.54 1.25
CA ASP A 544 30.38 26.86 2.10
C ASP A 544 29.14 26.04 1.70
N ILE A 545 28.84 25.96 0.40
CA ILE A 545 27.71 25.19 -0.13
C ILE A 545 27.96 23.69 0.01
N VAL A 546 29.20 23.23 -0.23
CA VAL A 546 29.57 21.81 -0.08
C VAL A 546 29.37 21.34 1.35
N ASP A 547 29.74 22.15 2.34
CA ASP A 547 29.54 21.84 3.75
C ASP A 547 28.05 21.83 4.15
N GLN A 548 27.24 22.71 3.55
CA GLN A 548 25.79 22.69 3.73
C GLN A 548 25.13 21.44 3.12
N ILE A 549 25.58 21.02 1.92
CA ILE A 549 25.16 19.76 1.29
C ILE A 549 25.52 18.57 2.20
N LYS A 550 26.76 18.52 2.72
CA LYS A 550 27.20 17.47 3.64
C LYS A 550 26.40 17.48 4.94
N LYS A 551 26.06 18.65 5.48
CA LYS A 551 25.29 18.82 6.72
C LYS A 551 23.83 18.38 6.58
N GLU A 552 23.15 18.78 5.50
CA GLU A 552 21.74 18.44 5.27
C GLU A 552 21.53 17.03 4.68
N LEU A 553 22.53 16.48 3.98
CA LEU A 553 22.52 15.10 3.50
C LEU A 553 23.26 14.13 4.43
N LYS A 554 23.59 14.55 5.67
CA LYS A 554 24.18 13.64 6.67
C LYS A 554 23.33 12.36 6.72
N PRO A 555 23.94 11.17 6.59
CA PRO A 555 23.23 9.95 6.96
C PRO A 555 22.75 10.15 8.40
N SER A 556 21.47 9.89 8.65
CA SER A 556 20.94 9.80 10.02
C SER A 556 21.95 9.05 10.89
N PRO A 557 22.26 9.53 12.10
CA PRO A 557 23.24 8.88 12.96
C PRO A 557 22.91 7.39 12.97
N LYS A 558 23.89 6.56 12.57
CA LYS A 558 23.78 5.11 12.67
C LYS A 558 23.29 4.87 14.10
N ARG A 559 22.03 4.44 14.26
CA ARG A 559 21.52 4.04 15.57
C ARG A 559 22.58 3.09 16.11
N LEU A 560 23.12 3.42 17.28
CA LEU A 560 23.94 2.51 18.05
C LEU A 560 23.30 1.14 17.96
N VAL A 561 24.09 0.22 17.42
CA VAL A 561 23.75 -1.15 17.08
C VAL A 561 22.99 -1.74 18.26
N ASN A 562 21.72 -2.09 18.04
CA ASN A 562 20.88 -2.65 19.08
C ASN A 562 21.56 -3.96 19.56
N PRO A 563 21.79 -4.18 20.86
CA PRO A 563 22.57 -5.31 21.39
C PRO A 563 21.90 -6.70 21.21
N LYS A 564 20.92 -6.83 20.31
CA LYS A 564 20.22 -8.07 19.96
C LYS A 564 20.64 -8.64 18.58
N LEU A 565 21.74 -8.15 17.98
CA LEU A 565 22.18 -8.48 16.63
C LEU A 565 23.10 -9.71 16.54
N TYR A 566 22.76 -10.79 17.25
CA TYR A 566 23.57 -12.02 17.32
C TYR A 566 22.89 -13.24 16.71
N ARG A 567 21.89 -13.03 15.85
CA ARG A 567 21.24 -14.13 15.13
C ARG A 567 21.56 -14.01 13.65
N THR A 568 22.19 -15.05 13.11
CA THR A 568 22.19 -15.34 11.66
C THR A 568 20.75 -15.24 11.18
N VAL A 569 20.50 -14.36 10.21
CA VAL A 569 19.13 -14.19 9.70
C VAL A 569 18.89 -15.29 8.69
N HIS A 570 18.24 -16.36 9.13
CA HIS A 570 17.73 -17.37 8.22
C HIS A 570 16.56 -16.79 7.42
N PHE A 571 16.69 -16.83 6.11
CA PHE A 571 15.65 -16.40 5.22
C PHE A 571 14.54 -17.46 5.21
N PRO A 572 13.26 -17.11 5.48
CA PRO A 572 12.16 -18.04 5.29
C PRO A 572 12.10 -18.50 3.83
N ASP A 573 11.57 -19.70 3.60
CA ASP A 573 11.30 -20.15 2.23
C ASP A 573 10.29 -19.23 1.58
N ILE A 574 10.65 -18.71 0.40
CA ILE A 574 9.71 -17.97 -0.43
C ILE A 574 8.73 -19.03 -0.94
N PRO A 575 7.41 -18.90 -0.71
CA PRO A 575 6.45 -19.78 -1.34
C PRO A 575 6.55 -19.60 -2.85
N VAL A 576 7.30 -20.49 -3.51
CA VAL A 576 7.27 -20.67 -4.94
C VAL A 576 5.96 -21.39 -5.22
N PHE A 577 4.93 -20.65 -5.58
CA PHE A 577 3.73 -21.29 -6.13
C PHE A 577 4.12 -21.87 -7.49
N ASP A 578 4.08 -23.19 -7.58
CA ASP A 578 4.40 -23.94 -8.78
C ASP A 578 3.38 -23.59 -9.88
N CYS A 579 3.79 -22.79 -10.88
CA CYS A 579 2.95 -22.28 -11.97
C CYS A 579 2.51 -23.36 -12.98
N ARG A 580 2.32 -24.62 -12.57
CA ARG A 580 1.85 -25.72 -13.42
C ARG A 580 0.49 -26.27 -13.05
N VAL A 581 -0.22 -25.62 -12.16
CA VAL A 581 -1.62 -25.95 -11.86
C VAL A 581 -2.44 -24.68 -11.91
N PHE A 582 -2.80 -24.22 -13.12
CA PHE A 582 -4.11 -23.66 -13.48
C PHE A 582 -4.24 -23.63 -15.00
#